data_AF-A0A971ABT5-F1
#
_entry.id   AF-A0A971ABT5-F1
#
_cell.length_a   1.000
_cell.length_b   1.000
_cell.length_c   1.000
_cell.angle_alpha   90.00
_cell.angle_beta   90.00
_cell.angle_gamma   90.00
#
_symmetry.space_group_name_H-M   'P 1'
#
loop_
_entity.id
_entity.type
_entity.pdbx_description
1 polymer ?
#
loop_
_entity_poly.entity_id
_entity_poly.type
_entity_poly.pdbx_seq_one_letter_code
_entity_poly.pdbx_strand_id
1 'polypeptide(L)'
;ILGSSSLRYAREIAELMAQPEEERGRVVSATGFIGVDEFNYGCHAVEGLASLTGTGAVSCRFVGRAQAEKVRCETFFVRFESGVSAVYHSFLGVWQPFNFVAMTTKTTHVVQVAGGGLYAGMLDRICDFMETGAPMPSLPELTEAVKIMLAGRLSRERGGVEVALADLSEDDPGFDGAAFAEGYAAAASPSLYLEGDYSDAGVEGQTASVLARLSRQSPRRGR
;
A
#
# COMPACT_ATOMS: atom_id res chain seq x y z
N ILE A 1 -14.35 -7.39 4.22
CA ILE A 1 -13.50 -6.63 3.27
C ILE A 1 -12.20 -7.39 3.17
N LEU A 2 -11.79 -7.80 1.96
CA LEU A 2 -10.53 -8.55 1.72
C LEU A 2 -9.51 -7.73 0.90
N GLY A 3 -9.94 -6.57 0.37
CA GLY A 3 -9.11 -5.71 -0.46
C GLY A 3 -8.31 -4.71 0.36
N SER A 4 -7.04 -4.54 -0.03
CA SER A 4 -6.11 -3.52 0.45
C SER A 4 -5.20 -3.13 -0.71
N SER A 5 -4.28 -2.20 -0.47
CA SER A 5 -3.13 -2.04 -1.37
C SER A 5 -2.36 -3.37 -1.51
N SER A 6 -1.95 -3.71 -2.73
CA SER A 6 -1.08 -4.86 -3.01
C SER A 6 0.31 -4.71 -2.37
N LEU A 7 0.75 -3.48 -2.07
CA LEU A 7 2.04 -3.23 -1.41
C LEU A 7 2.12 -3.76 0.02
N ARG A 8 0.99 -3.96 0.69
CA ARG A 8 0.97 -4.64 1.99
C ARG A 8 1.55 -6.05 1.88
N TYR A 9 1.46 -6.67 0.70
CA TYR A 9 1.94 -8.01 0.40
C TYR A 9 3.14 -8.00 -0.55
N ALA A 10 3.86 -6.88 -0.64
CA ALA A 10 5.07 -6.78 -1.46
C ALA A 10 6.06 -7.86 -1.02
N ARG A 11 6.47 -8.71 -1.97
CA ARG A 11 7.32 -9.87 -1.72
C ARG A 11 8.64 -9.45 -1.06
N GLU A 12 9.26 -8.38 -1.52
CA GLU A 12 10.54 -7.89 -1.02
C GLU A 12 10.46 -7.45 0.44
N ILE A 13 9.34 -6.85 0.85
CA ILE A 13 9.10 -6.48 2.25
C ILE A 13 8.83 -7.75 3.07
N ALA A 14 8.03 -8.67 2.54
CA ALA A 14 7.73 -9.93 3.21
C ALA A 14 8.99 -10.79 3.43
N GLU A 15 9.86 -10.89 2.43
CA GLU A 15 11.15 -11.59 2.50
C GLU A 15 12.08 -10.96 3.54
N LEU A 16 12.14 -9.62 3.59
CA LEU A 16 12.88 -8.91 4.64
C LEU A 16 12.32 -9.24 6.04
N MET A 17 11.01 -9.15 6.22
CA MET A 17 10.37 -9.36 7.53
C MET A 17 10.36 -10.82 7.99
N ALA A 18 10.50 -11.76 7.05
CA ALA A 18 10.67 -13.19 7.33
C ALA A 18 12.06 -13.55 7.89
N GLN A 19 13.06 -12.68 7.74
CA GLN A 19 14.38 -12.91 8.35
C GLN A 19 14.28 -12.84 9.90
N PRO A 20 15.04 -13.67 10.63
CA PRO A 20 15.07 -13.63 12.10
C PRO A 20 15.44 -12.24 12.62
N GLU A 21 14.77 -11.78 13.69
CA GLU A 21 15.02 -10.44 14.26
C GLU A 21 16.47 -10.29 14.74
N GLU A 22 17.11 -11.38 15.18
CA GLU A 22 18.51 -11.43 15.57
C GLU A 22 19.46 -11.03 14.43
N GLU A 23 19.06 -11.31 13.19
CA GLU A 23 19.81 -11.02 11.96
C GLU A 23 19.42 -9.65 11.38
N ARG A 24 18.13 -9.42 11.10
CA ARG A 24 17.67 -8.18 10.44
C ARG A 24 17.64 -6.96 11.37
N GLY A 25 17.57 -7.19 12.68
CA GLY A 25 17.30 -6.18 13.71
C GLY A 25 15.81 -5.80 13.80
N ARG A 26 15.43 -5.28 14.96
CA ARG A 26 14.09 -4.74 15.20
C ARG A 26 13.93 -3.40 14.50
N VAL A 27 12.84 -3.18 13.77
CA VAL A 27 12.56 -1.90 13.11
C VAL A 27 12.36 -0.81 14.16
N VAL A 28 13.02 0.33 13.96
CA VAL A 28 12.93 1.52 14.82
C VAL A 28 12.23 2.65 14.09
N SER A 29 12.55 2.82 12.80
CA SER A 29 11.87 3.79 11.94
C SER A 29 11.81 3.29 10.51
N ALA A 30 10.75 3.63 9.79
CA ALA A 30 10.61 3.34 8.37
C ALA A 30 10.27 4.59 7.55
N THR A 31 10.65 4.64 6.28
CA THR A 31 10.29 5.70 5.35
C THR A 31 9.77 5.11 4.05
N GLY A 32 8.62 5.57 3.56
CA GLY A 32 8.03 5.15 2.29
C GLY A 32 7.99 6.30 1.27
N PHE A 33 8.28 5.99 0.01
CA PHE A 33 8.27 6.95 -1.09
C PHE A 33 7.31 6.46 -2.19
N ILE A 34 6.42 7.35 -2.62
CA ILE A 34 5.46 7.10 -3.69
C ILE A 34 5.30 8.32 -4.58
N GLY A 35 4.97 8.11 -5.86
CA GLY A 35 4.63 9.15 -6.82
C GLY A 35 3.22 9.02 -7.39
N VAL A 36 2.81 9.99 -8.21
CA VAL A 36 1.52 10.20 -8.90
C VAL A 36 0.60 11.19 -8.19
N ASP A 37 -0.13 10.76 -7.16
CA ASP A 37 -1.15 11.57 -6.49
C ASP A 37 -1.31 11.21 -4.99
N GLU A 38 -2.06 12.04 -4.27
CA GLU A 38 -2.27 11.89 -2.83
C GLU A 38 -3.28 10.79 -2.50
N PHE A 39 -4.35 10.66 -3.29
CA PHE A 39 -5.51 9.87 -2.91
C PHE A 39 -5.42 8.41 -3.37
N ASN A 40 -5.19 8.20 -4.67
CA ASN A 40 -5.15 6.87 -5.28
C ASN A 40 -3.80 6.20 -5.02
N TYR A 41 -2.69 6.93 -5.20
CA TYR A 41 -1.35 6.35 -5.01
C TYR A 41 -0.81 6.51 -3.59
N GLY A 42 -1.08 7.64 -2.93
CA GLY A 42 -0.53 7.94 -1.60
C GLY A 42 -0.80 6.85 -0.55
N CYS A 43 -1.96 6.20 -0.60
CA CYS A 43 -2.31 5.12 0.32
C CYS A 43 -1.37 3.91 0.24
N HIS A 44 -0.76 3.64 -0.93
CA HIS A 44 0.16 2.52 -1.11
C HIS A 44 1.43 2.64 -0.25
N ALA A 45 1.93 3.86 -0.03
CA ALA A 45 3.08 4.09 0.83
C ALA A 45 2.77 3.69 2.28
N VAL A 46 1.60 4.11 2.78
CA VAL A 46 1.18 3.81 4.16
C VAL A 46 0.92 2.31 4.34
N GLU A 47 0.29 1.67 3.35
CA GLU A 47 0.02 0.22 3.37
C GLU A 47 1.30 -0.63 3.30
N GLY A 48 2.30 -0.22 2.49
CA GLY A 48 3.60 -0.88 2.48
C GLY A 48 4.38 -0.66 3.79
N LEU A 49 4.26 0.53 4.38
CA LEU A 49 4.84 0.83 5.69
C LEU A 49 4.23 -0.03 6.80
N ALA A 50 2.93 -0.33 6.76
CA ALA A 50 2.28 -1.20 7.74
C ALA A 50 2.95 -2.59 7.83
N SER A 51 3.50 -3.10 6.72
CA SER A 51 4.24 -4.36 6.69
C SER A 51 5.62 -4.29 7.37
N LEU A 52 6.19 -3.08 7.51
CA LEU A 52 7.46 -2.83 8.21
C LEU A 52 7.26 -2.44 9.67
N THR A 53 6.26 -1.61 9.96
CA THR A 53 6.03 -1.02 11.28
C THR A 53 5.05 -1.81 12.14
N GLY A 54 4.27 -2.69 11.52
CA GLY A 54 3.08 -3.26 12.15
C GLY A 54 1.94 -2.24 12.23
N THR A 55 0.96 -2.57 13.06
CA THR A 55 -0.24 -1.77 13.31
C THR A 55 -0.14 -0.99 14.63
N GLY A 56 -1.15 -0.19 14.95
CA GLY A 56 -1.18 0.61 16.18
C GLY A 56 -0.67 2.02 15.98
N ALA A 57 -1.02 2.64 14.85
CA ALA A 57 -0.73 4.06 14.61
C ALA A 57 -1.55 4.93 15.57
N VAL A 58 -0.90 5.94 16.15
CA VAL A 58 -1.46 6.82 17.18
C VAL A 58 -1.73 8.21 16.64
N SER A 59 -0.78 8.78 15.89
CA SER A 59 -0.89 10.12 15.32
C SER A 59 -0.24 10.23 13.95
N CYS A 60 -0.70 11.20 13.17
CA CYS A 60 -0.06 11.62 11.93
C CYS A 60 0.11 13.14 11.92
N ARG A 61 1.22 13.61 11.35
CA ARG A 61 1.56 15.02 11.24
C ARG A 61 2.13 15.32 9.85
N PHE A 62 1.57 16.33 9.18
CA PHE A 62 2.20 16.96 8.03
C PHE A 62 3.44 17.74 8.48
N VAL A 63 4.60 17.35 7.94
CA VAL A 63 5.91 17.93 8.28
C VAL A 63 6.21 19.13 7.39
N GLY A 64 5.88 19.02 6.10
CA GLY A 64 6.19 20.07 5.15
C GLY A 64 6.06 19.63 3.70
N ARG A 65 6.31 20.59 2.82
CA ARG A 65 6.21 20.44 1.38
C ARG A 65 7.45 21.00 0.71
N ALA A 66 8.03 20.21 -0.19
CA ALA A 66 9.03 20.66 -1.13
C ALA A 66 8.40 20.81 -2.52
N GLN A 67 8.92 21.75 -3.31
CA GLN A 67 8.48 21.94 -4.69
C GLN A 67 9.68 22.22 -5.58
N ALA A 68 9.71 21.57 -6.74
CA ALA A 68 10.60 21.87 -7.84
C ALA A 68 9.77 21.85 -9.13
N GLU A 69 9.82 22.94 -9.90
CA GLU A 69 9.03 23.07 -11.13
C GLU A 69 7.53 22.77 -10.89
N LYS A 70 6.98 21.78 -11.62
CA LYS A 70 5.58 21.33 -11.54
C LYS A 70 5.36 20.17 -10.57
N VAL A 71 6.41 19.64 -9.95
CA VAL A 71 6.32 18.50 -9.02
C VAL A 71 6.40 18.97 -7.58
N ARG A 72 5.66 18.28 -6.72
CA ARG A 72 5.51 18.64 -5.30
C ARG A 72 5.66 17.39 -4.46
N CYS A 73 6.49 17.44 -3.42
CA CYS A 73 6.64 16.34 -2.48
C CYS A 73 6.12 16.79 -1.12
N GLU A 74 5.15 16.05 -0.58
CA GLU A 74 4.62 16.26 0.76
C GLU A 74 5.13 15.19 1.70
N THR A 75 5.53 15.60 2.90
CA THR A 75 6.13 14.71 3.91
C THR A 75 5.24 14.64 5.13
N PHE A 76 5.00 13.43 5.61
CA PHE A 76 4.16 13.15 6.76
C PHE A 76 4.89 12.24 7.74
N PHE A 77 4.72 12.47 9.04
CA PHE A 77 5.30 11.70 10.12
C PHE A 77 4.20 10.99 10.89
N VAL A 78 4.39 9.70 11.16
CA VAL A 78 3.42 8.82 11.83
C VAL A 78 4.08 8.22 13.07
N ARG A 79 3.34 8.21 14.18
CA ARG A 79 3.77 7.58 15.45
C ARG A 79 2.95 6.32 15.69
N PHE A 80 3.62 5.30 16.22
CA PHE A 80 2.98 4.05 16.60
C PHE A 80 3.10 3.82 18.11
N GLU A 81 2.14 3.10 18.69
CA GLU A 81 2.11 2.73 20.11
C GLU A 81 3.34 1.90 20.51
N SER A 82 3.86 1.11 19.57
CA SER A 82 5.10 0.32 19.73
C SER A 82 6.36 1.17 19.96
N GLY A 83 6.29 2.49 19.76
CA GLY A 83 7.42 3.41 19.77
C GLY A 83 8.15 3.51 18.41
N VAL A 84 7.76 2.70 17.41
CA VAL A 84 8.23 2.85 16.04
C VAL A 84 7.68 4.14 15.42
N SER A 85 8.46 4.77 14.56
CA SER A 85 8.00 5.89 13.73
C SER A 85 8.00 5.55 12.25
N ALA A 86 7.13 6.19 11.48
CA ALA A 86 7.20 6.17 10.03
C ALA A 86 7.19 7.56 9.43
N VAL A 87 7.80 7.69 8.27
CA VAL A 87 7.66 8.85 7.39
C VAL A 87 7.13 8.37 6.05
N TYR A 88 6.17 9.07 5.46
CA TYR A 88 5.81 8.82 4.07
C TYR A 88 5.87 10.10 3.24
N HIS A 89 6.32 9.93 2.00
CA HIS A 89 6.44 11.00 1.02
C HIS A 89 5.47 10.76 -0.13
N SER A 90 4.60 11.73 -0.39
CA SER A 90 3.73 11.73 -1.57
C SER A 90 4.26 12.72 -2.61
N PHE A 91 4.86 12.19 -3.68
CA PHE A 91 5.28 12.96 -4.85
C PHE A 91 4.11 13.12 -5.82
N LEU A 92 3.66 14.35 -5.99
CA LEU A 92 2.51 14.70 -6.79
C LEU A 92 2.95 15.17 -8.17
N GLY A 93 2.29 14.65 -9.21
CA GLY A 93 2.51 15.03 -10.60
C GLY A 93 3.64 14.29 -11.32
N VAL A 94 4.23 13.28 -10.69
CA VAL A 94 5.26 12.43 -11.31
C VAL A 94 5.18 11.00 -10.77
N TRP A 95 5.22 10.02 -11.66
CA TRP A 95 5.34 8.62 -11.25
C TRP A 95 6.71 8.36 -10.62
N GLN A 96 6.73 7.62 -9.52
CA GLN A 96 7.95 7.17 -8.86
C GLN A 96 7.81 5.69 -8.50
N PRO A 97 8.92 4.92 -8.52
CA PRO A 97 8.91 3.55 -8.02
C PRO A 97 8.61 3.52 -6.52
N PHE A 98 7.97 2.43 -6.10
CA PHE A 98 7.68 2.16 -4.70
C PHE A 98 8.98 1.83 -3.95
N ASN A 99 9.40 2.72 -3.06
CA ASN A 99 10.63 2.56 -2.29
C ASN A 99 10.38 2.68 -0.79
N PHE A 100 11.08 1.87 -0.02
CA PHE A 100 11.02 1.85 1.43
C PHE A 100 12.41 1.78 2.01
N VAL A 101 12.61 2.46 3.13
CA VAL A 101 13.82 2.39 3.94
C VAL A 101 13.42 2.02 5.35
N ALA A 102 14.00 0.94 5.90
CA ALA A 102 13.77 0.52 7.27
C ALA A 102 15.08 0.60 8.06
N MET A 103 15.11 1.49 9.06
CA MET A 103 16.19 1.57 10.03
C MET A 103 15.89 0.60 11.18
N THR A 104 16.83 -0.30 11.46
CA THR A 104 16.71 -1.29 12.52
C THR A 104 17.77 -1.09 13.60
N THR A 105 17.70 -1.89 14.67
CA THR A 105 18.74 -1.94 15.70
C THR A 105 20.09 -2.50 15.22
N LYS A 106 20.17 -2.99 13.98
CA LYS A 106 21.38 -3.62 13.41
C LYS A 106 21.91 -2.88 12.19
N THR A 107 21.03 -2.49 11.26
CA THR A 107 21.42 -1.89 9.99
C THR A 107 20.26 -1.08 9.39
N THR A 108 20.49 -0.50 8.21
CA THR A 108 19.45 0.10 7.38
C THR A 108 19.20 -0.78 6.17
N HIS A 109 17.93 -1.14 5.94
CA HIS A 109 17.49 -1.87 4.76
C HIS A 109 16.85 -0.88 3.77
N VAL A 110 17.19 -1.01 2.50
CA VAL A 110 16.59 -0.23 1.41
C VAL A 110 15.91 -1.22 0.47
N VAL A 111 14.60 -1.04 0.28
CA VAL A 111 13.74 -1.93 -0.49
C VAL A 111 13.09 -1.13 -1.61
N GLN A 112 13.41 -1.48 -2.85
CA GLN A 112 12.62 -1.05 -4.00
C GLN A 112 11.74 -2.20 -4.43
N VAL A 113 10.42 -2.02 -4.40
CA VAL A 113 9.47 -3.06 -4.78
C VAL A 113 9.43 -3.15 -6.31
N ALA A 114 9.59 -4.35 -6.85
CA ALA A 114 9.47 -4.55 -8.29
C ALA A 114 8.01 -4.34 -8.73
N GLY A 115 7.80 -3.60 -9.82
CA GLY A 115 6.44 -3.34 -10.33
C GLY A 115 5.73 -4.58 -10.88
N GLY A 116 6.48 -5.62 -11.26
CA GLY A 116 5.94 -6.88 -11.74
C GLY A 116 5.53 -7.80 -10.58
N GLY A 117 4.29 -8.30 -10.60
CA GLY A 117 3.84 -9.32 -9.64
C GLY A 117 3.28 -8.80 -8.32
N LEU A 118 3.08 -7.48 -8.16
CA LEU A 118 2.49 -6.87 -6.95
C LEU A 118 1.18 -7.54 -6.52
N TYR A 119 0.31 -7.82 -7.48
CA TYR A 119 -0.98 -8.46 -7.21
C TYR A 119 -0.87 -9.94 -6.85
N ALA A 120 0.21 -10.63 -7.25
CA ALA A 120 0.36 -12.06 -6.99
C ALA A 120 0.40 -12.34 -5.49
N GLY A 121 1.20 -11.59 -4.71
CA GLY A 121 1.27 -11.76 -3.26
C GLY A 121 -0.06 -11.51 -2.56
N MET A 122 -0.83 -10.51 -3.01
CA MET A 122 -2.16 -10.25 -2.48
C MET A 122 -3.16 -11.37 -2.82
N LEU A 123 -3.15 -11.84 -4.07
CA LEU A 123 -4.03 -12.91 -4.53
C LEU A 123 -3.72 -14.22 -3.84
N ASP A 124 -2.44 -14.56 -3.67
CA ASP A 124 -2.00 -15.74 -2.91
C ASP A 124 -2.55 -15.69 -1.49
N ARG A 125 -2.46 -14.53 -0.82
CA ARG A 125 -2.99 -14.37 0.54
C ARG A 125 -4.52 -14.53 0.60
N ILE A 126 -5.24 -13.99 -0.38
CA ILE A 126 -6.70 -14.15 -0.48
C ILE A 126 -7.05 -15.62 -0.71
N CYS A 127 -6.34 -16.31 -1.61
CA CYS A 127 -6.52 -17.74 -1.86
C CYS A 127 -6.27 -18.56 -0.60
N ASP A 128 -5.16 -18.32 0.12
CA ASP A 128 -4.86 -18.99 1.38
C ASP A 128 -5.98 -18.82 2.42
N PHE A 129 -6.51 -17.60 2.56
CA PHE A 129 -7.64 -17.34 3.44
C PHE A 129 -8.90 -18.10 3.02
N MET A 130 -9.22 -18.12 1.72
CA MET A 130 -10.38 -18.83 1.20
C MET A 130 -10.28 -20.35 1.33
N GLU A 131 -9.08 -20.92 1.16
CA GLU A 131 -8.85 -22.36 1.19
C GLU A 131 -8.69 -22.90 2.62
N THR A 132 -7.99 -22.15 3.48
CA THR A 132 -7.53 -22.67 4.79
C THR A 132 -8.06 -21.88 5.99
N GLY A 133 -8.66 -20.71 5.77
CA GLY A 133 -9.03 -19.77 6.83
C GLY A 133 -7.83 -19.03 7.44
N ALA A 134 -6.64 -19.08 6.81
CA ALA A 134 -5.46 -18.38 7.29
C ALA A 134 -5.72 -16.87 7.45
N PRO A 135 -5.29 -16.24 8.56
CA PRO A 135 -5.79 -14.92 8.97
C PRO A 135 -5.41 -13.77 8.02
N MET A 136 -6.42 -13.09 7.48
CA MET A 136 -6.24 -11.80 6.78
C MET A 136 -6.16 -10.64 7.79
N PRO A 137 -5.58 -9.49 7.40
CA PRO A 137 -5.74 -8.27 8.17
C PRO A 137 -7.22 -8.00 8.46
N SER A 138 -7.52 -7.73 9.71
CA SER A 138 -8.84 -7.36 10.18
C SER A 138 -9.25 -5.99 9.64
N LEU A 139 -10.55 -5.68 9.69
CA LEU A 139 -11.05 -4.40 9.23
C LEU A 139 -10.39 -3.19 9.92
N PRO A 140 -10.14 -3.19 11.25
CA PRO A 140 -9.36 -2.13 11.90
C PRO A 140 -7.95 -1.97 11.31
N GLU A 141 -7.24 -3.06 11.03
CA GLU A 141 -5.88 -3.03 10.48
C GLU A 141 -5.85 -2.54 9.02
N LEU A 142 -6.90 -2.84 8.25
CA LEU A 142 -7.06 -2.34 6.88
C LEU A 142 -7.40 -0.84 6.87
N THR A 143 -8.30 -0.40 7.76
CA THR A 143 -8.74 0.99 7.82
C THR A 143 -7.73 1.92 8.48
N GLU A 144 -6.74 1.40 9.20
CA GLU A 144 -5.69 2.19 9.83
C GLU A 144 -4.91 3.05 8.80
N ALA A 145 -4.57 2.49 7.63
CA ALA A 145 -3.90 3.26 6.59
C ALA A 145 -4.73 4.46 6.10
N VAL A 146 -6.05 4.28 5.99
CA VAL A 146 -6.98 5.35 5.63
C VAL A 146 -7.01 6.41 6.74
N LYS A 147 -7.06 6.00 8.01
CA LYS A 147 -7.04 6.92 9.15
C LYS A 147 -5.74 7.72 9.23
N ILE A 148 -4.59 7.11 8.97
CA ILE A 148 -3.30 7.80 8.87
C ILE A 148 -3.36 8.89 7.79
N MET A 149 -3.89 8.57 6.61
CA MET A 149 -4.01 9.52 5.49
C MET A 149 -4.97 10.67 5.81
N LEU A 150 -6.12 10.39 6.45
CA LEU A 150 -7.08 11.41 6.89
C LEU A 150 -6.47 12.33 7.95
N ALA A 151 -5.80 11.77 8.96
CA ALA A 151 -5.10 12.54 9.99
C ALA A 151 -3.98 13.40 9.38
N GLY A 152 -3.21 12.86 8.42
CA GLY A 152 -2.19 13.60 7.69
C GLY A 152 -2.77 14.78 6.88
N ARG A 153 -3.90 14.56 6.20
CA ARG A 153 -4.62 15.60 5.48
C ARG A 153 -5.13 16.69 6.42
N LEU A 154 -5.81 16.33 7.50
CA LEU A 154 -6.28 17.27 8.51
C LEU A 154 -5.12 18.06 9.12
N SER A 155 -4.02 17.39 9.44
CA SER A 155 -2.80 18.02 9.92
C SER A 155 -2.32 19.09 8.95
N ARG A 156 -2.23 18.77 7.64
CA ARG A 156 -1.85 19.72 6.59
C ARG A 156 -2.80 20.92 6.52
N GLU A 157 -4.10 20.68 6.52
CA GLU A 157 -5.13 21.73 6.47
C GLU A 157 -5.11 22.64 7.70
N ARG A 158 -4.70 22.08 8.85
CA ARG A 158 -4.57 22.78 10.14
C ARG A 158 -3.14 23.30 10.40
N GLY A 159 -2.31 23.43 9.36
CA GLY A 159 -0.99 24.07 9.48
C GLY A 159 0.11 23.20 10.10
N GLY A 160 0.00 21.87 9.98
CA GLY A 160 1.02 20.91 10.42
C GLY A 160 0.93 20.54 11.91
N VAL A 161 -0.24 20.66 12.54
CA VAL A 161 -0.48 20.17 13.91
C VAL A 161 -0.50 18.64 13.94
N GLU A 162 -0.05 18.03 15.02
CA GLU A 162 -0.21 16.58 15.19
C GLU A 162 -1.70 16.24 15.39
N VAL A 163 -2.21 15.26 14.65
CA VAL A 163 -3.60 14.79 14.75
C VAL A 163 -3.59 13.35 15.22
N ALA A 164 -4.23 13.07 16.35
CA ALA A 164 -4.42 11.71 16.81
C ALA A 164 -5.46 10.99 15.95
N LEU A 165 -5.22 9.72 15.63
CA LEU A 165 -6.15 8.92 14.83
C LEU A 165 -7.48 8.69 15.56
N ALA A 166 -7.46 8.71 16.90
CA ALA A 166 -8.65 8.59 17.74
C ALA A 166 -9.55 9.84 17.71
N ASP A 167 -9.01 10.99 17.29
CA ASP A 167 -9.74 12.26 17.23
C ASP A 167 -10.43 12.49 15.87
N LEU A 168 -10.31 11.53 14.94
CA LEU A 168 -10.99 11.58 13.65
C LEU A 168 -12.49 11.40 13.83
N SER A 169 -13.26 12.32 13.23
CA SER A 169 -14.72 12.27 13.18
C SER A 169 -15.22 11.83 11.79
N GLU A 170 -16.42 11.27 11.74
CA GLU A 170 -17.13 11.05 10.46
C GLU A 170 -17.51 12.36 9.76
N ASP A 171 -17.59 13.46 10.52
CA ASP A 171 -17.85 14.80 10.01
C ASP A 171 -16.58 15.50 9.46
N ASP A 172 -15.38 14.94 9.68
CA ASP A 172 -14.16 15.50 9.14
C ASP A 172 -14.13 15.37 7.59
N PRO A 173 -13.51 16.31 6.86
CA PRO A 173 -13.40 16.23 5.42
C PRO A 173 -12.68 14.96 4.95
N GLY A 174 -13.46 14.02 4.39
CA GLY A 174 -12.94 12.84 3.72
C GLY A 174 -12.40 13.15 2.32
N PHE A 175 -11.85 12.14 1.66
CA PHE A 175 -11.53 12.22 0.23
C PHE A 175 -12.80 12.08 -0.61
N ASP A 176 -12.98 12.98 -1.57
CA ASP A 176 -14.14 12.97 -2.47
C ASP A 176 -13.92 11.97 -3.61
N GLY A 177 -14.46 10.76 -3.44
CA GLY A 177 -14.36 9.71 -4.44
C GLY A 177 -15.12 10.01 -5.73
N ALA A 178 -16.20 10.80 -5.68
CA ALA A 178 -16.97 11.17 -6.87
C ALA A 178 -16.18 12.17 -7.72
N ALA A 179 -15.69 13.25 -7.09
CA ALA A 179 -14.82 14.21 -7.76
C ALA A 179 -13.54 13.56 -8.30
N PHE A 180 -12.95 12.62 -7.55
CA PHE A 180 -11.81 11.84 -8.04
C PHE A 180 -12.18 11.01 -9.28
N ALA A 181 -13.29 10.27 -9.25
CA ALA A 181 -13.71 9.43 -10.37
C ALA A 181 -13.98 10.25 -11.64
N GLU A 182 -14.64 11.40 -11.52
CA GLU A 182 -14.87 12.33 -12.63
C GLU A 182 -13.55 12.85 -13.21
N GLY A 183 -12.62 13.31 -12.35
CA GLY A 183 -11.31 13.80 -12.78
C GLY A 183 -10.46 12.71 -13.43
N TYR A 184 -10.46 11.50 -12.86
CA TYR A 184 -9.73 10.35 -13.40
C TYR A 184 -10.27 9.94 -14.78
N ALA A 185 -11.59 9.86 -14.93
CA ALA A 185 -12.22 9.53 -16.21
C ALA A 185 -11.93 10.58 -17.29
N ALA A 186 -11.90 11.87 -16.94
CA ALA A 186 -11.54 12.94 -17.87
C ALA A 186 -10.06 12.91 -18.30
N ALA A 187 -9.17 12.44 -17.43
CA ALA A 187 -7.73 12.34 -17.69
C ALA A 187 -7.32 11.02 -18.38
N ALA A 188 -8.17 9.99 -18.32
CA ALA A 188 -7.92 8.70 -18.95
C ALA A 188 -7.89 8.85 -20.49
N SER A 189 -6.81 8.38 -21.13
CA SER A 189 -6.76 8.32 -22.59
C SER A 189 -7.78 7.30 -23.13
N PRO A 190 -8.49 7.58 -24.24
CA PRO A 190 -9.48 6.66 -24.81
C PRO A 190 -8.97 5.25 -25.11
N SER A 191 -7.65 5.08 -25.32
CA SER A 191 -7.05 3.79 -25.64
C SER A 191 -6.94 2.82 -24.46
N LEU A 192 -7.31 3.22 -23.24
CA LEU A 192 -7.31 2.30 -22.09
C LEU A 192 -8.57 1.42 -22.04
N TYR A 193 -9.63 1.79 -22.77
CA TYR A 193 -10.93 1.12 -22.68
C TYR A 193 -11.57 0.75 -24.04
N LEU A 194 -10.98 1.15 -25.18
CA LEU A 194 -11.45 0.77 -26.51
C LEU A 194 -10.23 0.55 -27.42
N GLU A 195 -10.25 -0.57 -28.16
CA GLU A 195 -9.21 -1.11 -29.04
C GLU A 195 -8.19 -2.07 -28.40
N GLY A 196 -8.70 -3.06 -27.66
CA GLY A 196 -8.04 -4.37 -27.56
C GLY A 196 -8.67 -5.33 -28.56
N ASP A 197 -8.16 -5.35 -29.79
CA ASP A 197 -8.39 -6.47 -30.69
C ASP A 197 -7.71 -7.70 -30.05
N TYR A 198 -8.49 -8.62 -29.49
CA TYR A 198 -7.99 -9.89 -28.95
C TYR A 198 -7.66 -10.85 -30.11
N SER A 199 -6.84 -10.39 -31.04
CA SER A 199 -6.21 -11.24 -32.04
C SER A 199 -4.70 -11.19 -31.83
N ASP A 200 -4.23 -12.24 -31.17
CA ASP A 200 -2.92 -12.84 -31.41
C ASP A 200 -1.68 -12.02 -31.00
N ALA A 201 -1.34 -12.06 -29.71
CA ALA A 201 0.04 -11.95 -29.25
C ALA A 201 0.23 -12.49 -27.81
N GLY A 202 0.64 -13.76 -27.70
CA GLY A 202 1.73 -14.13 -26.77
C GLY A 202 1.46 -14.25 -25.26
N VAL A 203 0.25 -14.59 -24.82
CA VAL A 203 -0.03 -14.92 -23.39
C VAL A 203 -0.37 -16.40 -23.22
N GLU A 204 0.52 -17.31 -23.63
CA GLU A 204 0.34 -18.76 -23.38
C GLU A 204 1.20 -19.32 -22.23
N GLY A 205 2.07 -18.50 -21.60
CA GLY A 205 3.03 -19.01 -20.62
C GLY A 205 2.58 -19.02 -19.14
N GLN A 206 1.70 -18.10 -18.73
CA GLN A 206 1.47 -17.83 -17.28
C GLN A 206 0.07 -18.22 -16.77
N THR A 207 -0.93 -18.28 -17.64
CA THR A 207 -2.30 -18.69 -17.32
C THR A 207 -2.46 -20.22 -17.22
N ALA A 208 -1.60 -20.99 -17.90
CA ALA A 208 -1.65 -22.45 -17.88
C ALA A 208 -1.28 -23.06 -16.50
N SER A 209 -0.44 -22.39 -15.71
CA SER A 209 0.01 -22.86 -14.39
C SER A 209 -1.12 -22.85 -13.35
N VAL A 210 -1.93 -21.79 -13.34
CA VAL A 210 -3.02 -21.61 -12.36
C VAL A 210 -4.20 -22.55 -12.67
N LEU A 211 -4.58 -22.69 -13.95
CA LEU A 211 -5.64 -23.61 -14.37
C LEU A 211 -5.25 -25.09 -14.24
N ALA A 212 -3.96 -25.42 -14.36
CA ALA A 212 -3.46 -26.78 -14.13
C ALA A 212 -3.51 -27.21 -12.65
N ARG A 213 -3.44 -26.27 -11.70
CA ARG A 213 -3.64 -26.56 -10.28
C ARG A 213 -5.11 -26.81 -9.94
N LEU A 214 -6.02 -26.02 -10.51
CA LEU A 214 -7.47 -26.13 -10.25
C LEU A 214 -8.11 -27.41 -10.83
N SER A 215 -7.54 -27.98 -11.90
CA SER A 215 -8.05 -29.19 -12.53
C SER A 215 -7.57 -30.52 -11.89
N ARG A 216 -6.58 -30.48 -10.99
CA ARG A 216 -5.97 -31.69 -10.40
C ARG A 216 -6.46 -32.08 -9.01
N GLN A 217 -7.39 -31.34 -8.40
CA GLN A 217 -7.87 -31.63 -7.04
C GLN A 217 -9.40 -31.78 -6.89
N SER A 218 -10.07 -32.38 -7.87
CA SER A 218 -11.42 -32.92 -7.65
C SER A 218 -11.40 -34.45 -7.67
N PRO A 219 -11.49 -35.14 -6.51
CA PRO A 219 -11.90 -36.52 -6.48
C PRO A 219 -13.38 -36.58 -6.86
N ARG A 220 -13.69 -37.16 -8.03
CA ARG A 220 -15.04 -37.55 -8.41
C ARG A 220 -15.64 -38.43 -7.30
N ARG A 221 -16.60 -37.91 -6.53
CA ARG A 221 -17.54 -38.76 -5.79
C ARG A 221 -18.48 -39.40 -6.81
N GLY A 222 -18.24 -40.67 -7.10
CA GLY A 222 -19.11 -41.52 -7.89
C GLY A 222 -20.00 -42.38 -7.00
N ARG A 223 -21.26 -42.46 -7.42
CA ARG A 223 -22.40 -43.29 -6.96
C ARG A 223 -23.12 -42.83 -5.70
#